data_AF-A0A3M2XMI6-F1
#
_entry.id   AF-A0A3M2XMI6-F1
#
_cell.length_a   1.000
_cell.length_b   1.000
_cell.length_c   1.000
_cell.angle_alpha   90.00
_cell.angle_beta   90.00
_cell.angle_gamma   90.00
#
_symmetry.space_group_name_H-M   'P 1'
#
loop_
_entity.id
_entity.type
_entity.pdbx_description
1 polymer ?
#
loop_
_entity_poly.entity_id
_entity_poly.type
_entity_poly.pdbx_seq_one_letter_code
_entity_poly.pdbx_strand_id
1 'polypeptide(L)' 'MELIGIPHRIVVSDRGLAEGNLEYKSRTESQPQAIAVADVLSFIQGRVKR' A
#
# COMPACT_ATOMS: atom_id res chain seq x y z
N MET A 1 -7.51 -1.14 17.03
CA MET A 1 -6.65 0.05 17.14
C MET A 1 -6.61 0.76 15.79
N GLU A 2 -7.51 1.73 15.58
CA GLU A 2 -7.50 2.62 14.42
C GLU A 2 -6.47 3.72 14.66
N LEU A 3 -5.19 3.40 14.42
CA LEU A 3 -4.07 4.28 14.69
C LEU A 3 -3.93 5.36 13.61
N ILE A 4 -4.21 6.60 14.02
CA ILE A 4 -3.62 7.87 13.57
C ILE A 4 -3.78 8.22 12.08
N GLY A 5 -5.01 8.22 11.55
CA GLY A 5 -5.34 8.99 10.33
C GLY A 5 -4.45 8.80 9.08
N ILE A 6 -3.67 7.72 9.02
CA ILE A 6 -2.61 7.53 8.02
C ILE A 6 -3.29 7.35 6.66
N PRO A 7 -2.99 8.22 5.67
CA PRO A 7 -3.68 8.18 4.37
C PRO A 7 -3.34 6.94 3.55
N HIS A 8 -2.15 6.37 3.75
CA HIS A 8 -1.60 5.26 2.99
C HIS A 8 -1.11 4.15 3.94
N ARG A 9 -1.66 2.95 3.80
CA ARG A 9 -1.21 1.75 4.52
C ARG A 9 -0.61 0.76 3.54
N ILE A 10 0.55 0.20 3.89
CA ILE A 10 1.17 -0.89 3.16
C ILE A 10 1.25 -2.08 4.10
N VAL A 11 0.76 -3.23 3.66
CA VAL A 11 0.81 -4.50 4.35
C VAL A 11 1.83 -5.37 3.62
N VAL A 12 2.87 -5.75 4.34
CA VAL A 12 3.93 -6.63 3.87
C VAL A 12 3.66 -8.01 4.46
N SER A 13 3.45 -9.00 3.60
CA SER A 13 3.26 -10.40 3.99
C SER A 13 4.28 -11.28 3.27
N ASP A 14 4.71 -12.37 3.90
CA ASP A 14 5.69 -13.29 3.29
C ASP A 14 5.16 -13.90 1.99
N ARG A 15 3.84 -14.17 1.91
CA ARG A 15 3.20 -14.66 0.69
C ARG A 15 3.24 -13.62 -0.43
N GLY A 16 2.86 -12.37 -0.13
CA GLY A 16 2.92 -11.29 -1.11
C GLY A 16 4.35 -11.08 -1.60
N LEU A 17 5.33 -11.08 -0.68
CA LEU A 17 6.73 -10.90 -1.02
C LEU A 17 7.26 -12.04 -1.90
N ALA A 18 6.86 -13.29 -1.66
CA ALA A 18 7.20 -14.43 -2.50
C ALA A 18 6.64 -14.30 -3.94
N GLU A 19 5.49 -13.64 -4.10
CA GLU A 19 4.89 -13.32 -5.40
C GLU A 19 5.38 -11.99 -5.99
N GLY A 20 6.23 -11.24 -5.28
CA GLY A 20 6.71 -9.92 -5.68
C GLY A 20 5.67 -8.81 -5.53
N ASN A 21 4.63 -9.01 -4.72
CA ASN A 21 3.49 -8.12 -4.51
C ASN A 21 3.38 -7.63 -3.06
N LEU A 22 2.86 -6.42 -2.89
CA LEU A 22 2.53 -5.80 -1.62
C LEU A 22 1.06 -5.42 -1.61
N GLU A 23 0.43 -5.48 -0.44
CA GLU A 23 -0.94 -5.03 -0.27
C GLU A 23 -0.95 -3.56 0.14
N TYR A 24 -1.51 -2.70 -0.69
CA TYR A 24 -1.72 -1.29 -0.40
C TYR A 24 -3.19 -1.05 -0.04
N LYS A 25 -3.44 -0.26 1.01
CA LYS A 25 -4.76 0.19 1.40
C LYS A 25 -4.75 1.69 1.62
N SER A 26 -5.51 2.41 0.80
CA SER A 26 -5.80 3.83 1.05
C SER A 26 -6.82 3.96 2.18
N ARG A 27 -6.78 5.08 2.92
CA ARG A 27 -7.82 5.41 3.90
C ARG A 27 -9.18 5.67 3.24
N THR A 28 -9.17 6.24 2.03
CA THR A 28 -10.40 6.57 1.29
C THR A 28 -10.97 5.39 0.51
N GLU A 29 -10.19 4.33 0.31
CA GLU A 29 -10.61 3.15 -0.44
C GLU A 29 -10.92 2.01 0.53
N SER A 30 -12.06 1.35 0.30
CA SER A 30 -12.50 0.26 1.18
C SER A 30 -11.73 -1.03 0.91
N GLN A 31 -11.28 -1.25 -0.33
CA GLN A 31 -10.61 -2.47 -0.78
C GLN A 31 -9.08 -2.30 -0.85
N PRO A 32 -8.30 -3.29 -0.38
CA PRO A 32 -6.86 -3.32 -0.60
C PRO A 32 -6.54 -3.66 -2.06
N GLN A 33 -5.45 -3.10 -2.56
CA GLN A 33 -4.93 -3.29 -3.91
C GLN A 33 -3.57 -3.99 -3.83
N ALA A 34 -3.36 -5.03 -4.62
CA ALA A 34 -2.04 -5.63 -4.80
C ALA A 34 -1.20 -4.76 -5.75
N ILE A 35 0.02 -4.43 -5.34
CA ILE A 35 0.97 -3.60 -6.08
C ILE A 35 2.30 -4.33 -6.12
N ALA A 36 2.95 -4.39 -7.29
CA ALA A 36 4.28 -4.96 -7.40
C ALA A 36 5.27 -4.19 -6.50
N VAL A 37 6.17 -4.91 -5.83
CA VAL A 37 7.18 -4.32 -4.94
C VAL A 37 8.02 -3.28 -5.68
N ALA A 38 8.32 -3.51 -6.96
CA ALA A 38 9.08 -2.59 -7.80
C ALA A 38 8.37 -1.25 -8.04
N ASP A 39 7.03 -1.26 -8.09
CA ASP A 39 6.22 -0.10 -8.48
C ASP A 39 5.67 0.68 -7.28
N VAL A 40 5.76 0.13 -6.07
CA VAL A 40 5.14 0.70 -4.86
C VAL A 40 5.62 2.12 -4.55
N LEU A 41 6.91 2.40 -4.77
CA LEU A 41 7.50 3.72 -4.53
C LEU A 41 6.92 4.78 -5.47
N SER A 42 6.92 4.49 -6.77
CA SER A 42 6.36 5.36 -7.80
C SER A 42 4.87 5.58 -7.60
N PHE A 43 4.14 4.52 -7.24
CA PHE A 43 2.70 4.59 -6.95
C PHE A 43 2.38 5.51 -5.78
N ILE A 44 3.11 5.39 -4.66
CA ILE A 44 2.88 6.23 -3.48
C ILE A 44 3.32 7.67 -3.74
N GLN A 45 4.44 7.90 -4.41
CA GLN A 45 4.89 9.25 -4.77
C GLN A 45 3.87 9.99 -5.64
N GLY A 46 3.17 9.31 -6.55
CA GLY A 46 2.09 9.90 -7.35
C GLY A 46 0.83 10.27 -6.54
N ARG A 47 0.58 9.59 -5.42
CA ARG A 47 -0.60 9.82 -4.55
C ARG A 47 -0.31 10.76 -3.38
N VAL A 48 0.93 10.84 -2.92
CA VAL A 48 1.38 11.83 -1.92
C VAL A 48 1.50 13.19 -2.60
N LYS A 49 0.37 13.89 -2.72
CA LYS A 49 0.37 15.31 -3.10
C LYS A 49 0.85 16.13 -1.89
N ARG A 50 1.83 17.01 -2.13
CA ARG A 50 2.24 18.07 -1.19
C ARG A 50 1.10 19.04 -0.93
#